data_AF-A0A7C3QC78-F1
#
_entry.id   AF-A0A7C3QC78-F1
#
_cell.length_a   1.000
_cell.length_b   1.000
_cell.length_c   1.000
_cell.angle_alpha   90.00
_cell.angle_beta   90.00
_cell.angle_gamma   90.00
#
_symmetry.space_group_name_H-M   'P 1'
#
loop_
_entity.id
_entity.type
_entity.pdbx_description
1 polymer ?
#
loop_
_entity_poly.entity_id
_entity_poly.type
_entity_poly.pdbx_seq_one_letter_code
_entity_poly.pdbx_strand_id
1 'polypeptide(L)'
;MSKHWRKLVTGLILAITIVGGIKVLQAEVTLEIFRAEAEKIAIGLLPFHTQDIGDQDLQLIRKILLKDLYRSQIFRPMEMTNPKQKFSNIPLTEEIKPLGQEGIQSAIWGKLVRTPKNYRFDGHVYDVPTGASILERRYVGQLQPPEKQLRLIVHRFSDEVVYRFTGERGIAQTRIAYVSDQSGAKEIYIMDYDGYEPRQITGDRSIALTPRWSPD
;
A
#
# COMPACT_ATOMS: atom_id res chain seq x y z
N MET A 1 68.36 -15.07 44.39
CA MET A 1 69.03 -15.30 43.08
C MET A 1 69.40 -16.78 42.96
N SER A 2 69.44 -17.28 41.71
CA SER A 2 69.88 -18.61 41.20
C SER A 2 69.04 -19.89 41.44
N LYS A 3 68.01 -20.08 40.58
CA LYS A 3 67.87 -21.08 39.48
C LYS A 3 68.64 -22.42 39.55
N HIS A 4 67.94 -23.57 39.50
CA HIS A 4 68.33 -24.92 38.95
C HIS A 4 67.04 -25.79 38.81
N TRP A 5 66.48 -26.12 37.63
CA TRP A 5 66.71 -27.22 36.64
C TRP A 5 66.31 -28.67 37.06
N ARG A 6 65.29 -29.21 36.35
CA ARG A 6 64.86 -30.62 36.07
C ARG A 6 64.76 -31.69 37.19
N LYS A 7 63.66 -32.47 37.18
CA LYS A 7 63.51 -33.81 36.55
C LYS A 7 62.08 -34.39 36.76
N LEU A 8 61.73 -35.29 35.85
CA LEU A 8 60.47 -36.04 35.63
C LEU A 8 60.21 -37.12 36.71
N VAL A 9 58.96 -37.62 36.80
CA VAL A 9 58.53 -39.03 36.56
C VAL A 9 57.24 -39.40 37.36
N THR A 10 56.18 -39.74 36.61
CA THR A 10 55.03 -40.69 36.81
C THR A 10 54.49 -41.00 38.22
N GLY A 11 53.19 -41.16 38.51
CA GLY A 11 51.96 -41.34 37.71
C GLY A 11 50.97 -42.17 38.55
N LEU A 12 49.66 -41.97 38.45
CA LEU A 12 48.65 -43.03 38.62
C LEU A 12 47.25 -42.56 38.21
N ILE A 13 46.56 -43.48 37.56
CA ILE A 13 45.21 -43.45 36.98
C ILE A 13 44.15 -43.46 38.09
N LEU A 14 43.07 -42.66 37.96
CA LEU A 14 41.81 -42.99 38.59
C LEU A 14 40.62 -42.58 37.72
N ALA A 15 39.67 -43.51 37.64
CA ALA A 15 38.65 -43.68 36.63
C ALA A 15 37.57 -42.58 36.59
N ILE A 16 37.16 -42.25 35.36
CA ILE A 16 35.99 -41.44 35.04
C ILE A 16 34.78 -42.39 34.96
N THR A 17 33.82 -42.26 35.89
CA THR A 17 32.46 -42.77 35.72
C THR A 17 31.51 -41.59 35.58
N ILE A 18 31.16 -41.26 34.33
CA ILE A 18 30.09 -40.32 33.98
C ILE A 18 28.79 -41.14 33.96
N VAL A 19 27.93 -40.97 34.97
CA VAL A 19 26.53 -41.39 34.87
C VAL A 19 25.76 -40.24 34.25
N GLY A 20 25.67 -40.25 32.92
CA GLY A 20 24.87 -39.29 32.15
C GLY A 20 23.40 -39.69 32.16
N GLY A 21 22.57 -38.95 32.88
CA GLY A 21 21.12 -38.96 32.68
C GLY A 21 20.78 -38.17 31.41
N ILE A 22 20.33 -38.85 30.36
CA ILE A 22 19.83 -38.19 29.15
C ILE A 22 18.46 -37.61 29.49
N LYS A 23 18.38 -36.30 29.75
CA LYS A 23 17.11 -35.59 29.69
C LYS A 23 16.76 -35.39 28.22
N VAL A 24 15.86 -36.22 27.71
CA VAL A 24 15.20 -35.96 26.44
C VAL A 24 14.27 -34.77 26.66
N LEU A 25 14.75 -33.57 26.33
CA LEU A 25 13.91 -32.40 26.18
C LEU A 25 13.07 -32.63 24.92
N GLN A 26 11.79 -32.97 25.10
CA GLN A 26 10.84 -32.92 24.00
C GLN A 26 10.71 -31.46 23.55
N ALA A 27 11.30 -31.15 22.41
CA ALA A 27 11.03 -29.91 21.71
C ALA A 27 9.57 -29.97 21.25
N GLU A 28 8.69 -29.28 21.95
CA GLU A 28 7.35 -29.03 21.48
C GLU A 28 7.46 -28.08 20.28
N VAL A 29 7.36 -28.64 19.08
CA VAL A 29 7.37 -27.87 17.83
C VAL A 29 5.97 -27.29 17.65
N THR A 30 5.75 -26.12 18.23
CA THR A 30 4.60 -25.28 17.88
C THR A 30 4.90 -24.59 16.55
N LEU A 31 4.30 -25.10 15.47
CA LEU A 31 4.18 -24.38 14.20
C LEU A 31 3.15 -23.26 14.38
N GLU A 32 3.57 -22.15 14.98
CA GLU A 32 2.84 -20.89 14.80
C GLU A 32 3.15 -20.40 13.39
N ILE A 33 2.18 -20.52 12.48
CA ILE A 33 2.26 -19.93 11.14
C ILE A 33 2.11 -18.41 11.33
N PHE A 34 3.19 -17.74 11.74
CA PHE A 34 3.33 -16.32 11.44
C PHE A 34 3.57 -16.21 9.94
N ARG A 35 2.50 -15.89 9.21
CA ARG A 35 2.66 -15.41 7.84
C ARG A 35 3.51 -14.15 7.94
N ALA A 36 4.78 -14.21 7.54
CA ALA A 36 5.61 -13.01 7.44
C ALA A 36 4.86 -12.06 6.49
N GLU A 37 4.29 -10.98 7.03
CA GLU A 37 3.79 -9.91 6.20
C GLU A 37 4.97 -9.44 5.36
N ALA A 38 4.85 -9.53 4.03
CA ALA A 38 5.85 -8.93 3.16
C ALA A 38 6.02 -7.46 3.57
N GLU A 39 7.27 -7.00 3.68
CA GLU A 39 7.54 -5.64 4.11
C GLU A 39 6.89 -4.65 3.14
N LYS A 40 5.96 -3.84 3.67
CA LYS A 40 5.21 -2.87 2.85
C LYS A 40 6.11 -1.72 2.43
N ILE A 41 5.98 -1.31 1.18
CA ILE A 41 6.75 -0.20 0.61
C ILE A 41 6.25 1.11 1.22
N ALA A 42 7.14 1.79 1.94
CA ALA A 42 6.88 3.11 2.50
C ALA A 42 6.73 4.15 1.37
N ILE A 43 5.50 4.63 1.13
CA ILE A 43 5.20 5.58 0.05
C ILE A 43 4.73 6.92 0.62
N GLY A 44 5.50 7.98 0.38
CA GLY A 44 5.22 9.33 0.84
C GLY A 44 4.32 10.08 -0.14
N LEU A 45 3.16 10.56 0.30
CA LEU A 45 2.34 11.48 -0.48
C LEU A 45 2.76 12.91 -0.18
N LEU A 46 3.38 13.56 -1.16
CA LEU A 46 3.69 14.97 -1.12
C LEU A 46 2.40 15.82 -1.17
N PRO A 47 2.44 17.09 -0.70
CA PRO A 47 1.30 17.98 -0.84
C PRO A 47 0.86 18.07 -2.30
N PHE A 48 -0.41 17.77 -2.56
CA PHE A 48 -0.95 17.92 -3.92
C PHE A 48 -1.24 19.39 -4.20
N HIS A 49 -1.07 19.77 -5.46
CA HIS A 49 -1.26 21.14 -5.91
C HIS A 49 -2.52 21.27 -6.75
N THR A 50 -3.13 22.45 -6.68
CA THR A 50 -4.28 22.79 -7.50
C THR A 50 -4.18 24.20 -8.05
N GLN A 51 -4.86 24.42 -9.19
CA GLN A 51 -5.10 25.73 -9.76
C GLN A 51 -6.61 25.88 -9.92
N ASP A 52 -7.18 26.86 -9.22
CA ASP A 52 -8.59 27.27 -9.30
C ASP A 52 -9.64 26.21 -8.86
N ILE A 53 -9.24 25.24 -8.04
CA ILE A 53 -10.16 24.26 -7.42
C ILE A 53 -10.25 24.51 -5.91
N GLY A 54 -11.45 24.38 -5.35
CA GLY A 54 -11.64 24.41 -3.90
C GLY A 54 -10.93 23.26 -3.19
N ASP A 55 -10.55 23.48 -1.94
CA ASP A 55 -9.82 22.52 -1.11
C ASP A 55 -10.53 21.16 -0.99
N GLN A 56 -11.86 21.12 -1.16
CA GLN A 56 -12.66 19.91 -1.04
C GLN A 56 -12.26 18.81 -2.05
N ASP A 57 -12.13 19.15 -3.33
CA ASP A 57 -11.76 18.16 -4.38
C ASP A 57 -10.34 17.63 -4.15
N LEU A 58 -9.44 18.48 -3.68
CA LEU A 58 -8.05 18.13 -3.36
C LEU A 58 -7.98 17.15 -2.17
N GLN A 59 -8.73 17.45 -1.10
CA GLN A 59 -8.84 16.57 0.06
C GLN A 59 -9.51 15.23 -0.30
N LEU A 60 -10.52 15.26 -1.19
CA LEU A 60 -11.17 14.06 -1.69
C LEU A 60 -10.17 13.15 -2.41
N ILE A 61 -9.44 13.65 -3.41
CA ILE A 61 -8.52 12.80 -4.18
C ILE A 61 -7.39 12.23 -3.32
N ARG A 62 -6.85 13.04 -2.39
CA ARG A 62 -5.81 12.61 -1.44
C ARG A 62 -6.32 11.48 -0.55
N LYS A 63 -7.53 11.65 0.02
CA LYS A 63 -8.16 10.65 0.87
C LYS A 63 -8.41 9.34 0.13
N ILE A 64 -8.88 9.40 -1.12
CA ILE A 64 -9.10 8.20 -1.93
C ILE A 64 -7.76 7.49 -2.19
N LEU A 65 -6.75 8.22 -2.67
CA LEU A 65 -5.46 7.64 -3.01
C LEU A 65 -4.80 6.94 -1.81
N LEU A 66 -4.81 7.56 -0.63
CA LEU A 66 -4.28 6.95 0.59
C LEU A 66 -4.97 5.64 0.92
N LYS A 67 -6.31 5.62 0.81
CA LYS A 67 -7.09 4.43 1.09
C LYS A 67 -6.86 3.34 0.06
N ASP A 68 -6.75 3.67 -1.22
CA ASP A 68 -6.46 2.71 -2.29
C ASP A 68 -5.09 2.05 -2.07
N LEU A 69 -4.05 2.86 -1.87
CA LEU A 69 -2.69 2.36 -1.64
C LEU A 69 -2.61 1.53 -0.36
N TYR A 70 -3.28 1.94 0.71
CA TYR A 70 -3.35 1.16 1.95
C TYR A 70 -4.08 -0.18 1.75
N ARG A 71 -5.24 -0.18 1.09
CA ARG A 71 -6.04 -1.39 0.83
C ARG A 71 -5.34 -2.39 -0.07
N SER A 72 -4.45 -1.92 -0.95
CA SER A 72 -3.64 -2.79 -1.81
C SER A 72 -2.75 -3.76 -1.02
N GLN A 73 -2.48 -3.48 0.26
CA GLN A 73 -1.54 -4.22 1.12
C GLN A 73 -0.07 -4.24 0.64
N ILE A 74 0.25 -3.55 -0.45
CA ILE A 74 1.63 -3.43 -0.98
C ILE A 74 2.35 -2.26 -0.31
N PHE A 75 1.62 -1.19 -0.01
CA PHE A 75 2.19 0.07 0.43
C PHE A 75 1.84 0.40 1.88
N ARG A 76 2.74 1.13 2.54
CA ARG A 76 2.48 1.89 3.77
C ARG A 76 2.45 3.37 3.40
N PRO A 77 1.28 3.92 3.02
CA PRO A 77 1.18 5.31 2.62
C PRO A 77 1.34 6.24 3.82
N MET A 78 2.12 7.31 3.64
CA MET A 78 2.40 8.32 4.66
C MET A 78 2.22 9.70 4.05
N GLU A 79 1.45 10.55 4.72
CA GLU A 79 1.29 11.92 4.27
C GLU A 79 2.51 12.76 4.66
N MET A 80 3.07 13.49 3.70
CA MET A 80 4.21 14.36 3.94
C MET A 80 3.71 15.78 4.17
N THR A 81 3.63 16.18 5.43
CA THR A 81 3.28 17.55 5.83
C THR A 81 4.54 18.31 6.20
N ASN A 82 5.48 18.48 5.26
CA ASN A 82 6.65 19.32 5.51
C ASN A 82 6.42 20.75 4.99
N PRO A 83 6.10 21.73 5.85
CA PRO A 83 5.87 23.11 5.43
C PRO A 83 7.12 23.79 4.86
N LYS A 84 8.32 23.21 5.01
CA LYS A 84 9.57 23.77 4.51
C LYS A 84 9.84 23.47 3.03
N GLN A 85 9.22 22.43 2.46
CA GLN A 85 9.37 22.07 1.05
C GLN A 85 8.12 22.50 0.26
N LYS A 86 8.29 23.52 -0.59
CA LYS A 86 7.24 23.98 -1.50
C LYS A 86 7.35 23.19 -2.79
N PHE A 87 6.78 21.98 -2.82
CA PHE A 87 6.66 21.16 -4.03
C PHE A 87 5.68 21.73 -5.08
N SER A 88 5.56 23.05 -5.19
CA SER A 88 4.60 23.75 -6.06
C SER A 88 4.74 23.35 -7.54
N ASN A 89 5.91 22.86 -7.93
CA ASN A 89 6.23 22.30 -9.24
C ASN A 89 6.54 20.81 -9.12
N ILE A 90 6.63 20.14 -10.28
CA ILE A 90 7.13 18.76 -10.35
C ILE A 90 8.50 18.72 -9.63
N PRO A 91 8.66 17.89 -8.59
CA PRO A 91 9.88 17.88 -7.77
C PRO A 91 11.11 17.50 -8.58
N LEU A 92 12.24 18.16 -8.31
CA LEU A 92 13.53 17.73 -8.82
C LEU A 92 14.06 16.53 -8.02
N THR A 93 14.93 15.72 -8.64
CA THR A 93 15.60 14.57 -7.99
C THR A 93 16.25 14.95 -6.65
N GLU A 94 16.84 16.14 -6.54
CA GLU A 94 17.49 16.62 -5.32
C GLU A 94 16.50 16.89 -4.17
N GLU A 95 15.23 17.16 -4.48
CA GLU A 95 14.18 17.36 -3.48
C GLU A 95 13.58 16.02 -3.01
N ILE A 96 13.66 14.97 -3.84
CA ILE A 96 13.11 13.63 -3.56
C ILE A 96 14.03 12.79 -2.68
N LYS A 97 15.34 12.75 -2.97
CA LYS A 97 16.30 11.90 -2.25
C LYS A 97 16.32 12.08 -0.72
N PRO A 98 16.24 13.31 -0.17
CA PRO A 98 16.24 13.51 1.28
C PRO A 98 15.11 12.79 2.02
N LEU A 99 13.98 12.50 1.36
CA LEU A 99 12.84 11.78 1.95
C LEU A 99 13.22 10.36 2.42
N GLY A 100 14.31 9.81 1.89
CA GLY A 100 14.86 8.52 2.34
C GLY A 100 15.31 8.52 3.80
N GLN A 101 15.72 9.69 4.33
CA GLN A 101 16.07 9.86 5.74
C GLN A 101 14.85 9.75 6.67
N GLU A 102 13.65 9.96 6.13
CA GLU A 102 12.36 9.77 6.83
C GLU A 102 11.82 8.34 6.65
N GLY A 103 12.61 7.43 6.07
CA GLY A 103 12.21 6.04 5.81
C GLY A 103 11.25 5.87 4.64
N ILE A 104 11.13 6.89 3.78
CA ILE A 104 10.33 6.83 2.55
C ILE A 104 11.13 6.12 1.45
N GLN A 105 10.51 5.13 0.79
CA GLN A 105 11.10 4.37 -0.31
C GLN A 105 10.60 4.86 -1.67
N SER A 106 9.36 5.34 -1.74
CA SER A 106 8.77 5.93 -2.94
C SER A 106 8.01 7.20 -2.59
N ALA A 107 7.96 8.18 -3.49
CA ALA A 107 7.22 9.42 -3.29
C ALA A 107 6.20 9.65 -4.40
N ILE A 108 5.03 10.19 -4.04
CA ILE A 108 3.97 10.58 -4.96
C ILE A 108 3.83 12.09 -4.94
N TRP A 109 3.84 12.68 -6.12
CA TRP A 109 3.43 14.07 -6.34
C TRP A 109 2.23 14.11 -7.26
N GLY A 110 1.34 15.08 -7.06
CA GLY A 110 0.13 15.22 -7.86
C GLY A 110 -0.30 16.66 -8.04
N LYS A 111 -0.78 16.99 -9.24
CA LYS A 111 -1.44 18.26 -9.54
C LYS A 111 -2.80 18.03 -10.16
N LEU A 112 -3.84 18.57 -9.53
CA LEU A 112 -5.21 18.56 -10.04
C LEU A 112 -5.54 19.94 -10.59
N VAL A 113 -6.03 20.02 -11.83
CA VAL A 113 -6.49 21.27 -12.45
C VAL A 113 -7.90 21.06 -12.98
N ARG A 114 -8.79 22.02 -12.71
CA ARG A 114 -10.13 22.06 -13.30
C ARG A 114 -10.09 23.03 -14.46
N THR A 115 -10.22 22.51 -15.67
CA THR A 115 -10.42 23.33 -16.86
C THR A 115 -11.91 23.62 -17.05
N PRO A 116 -12.29 24.52 -17.97
CA PRO A 116 -13.71 24.74 -18.30
C PRO A 116 -14.42 23.48 -18.83
N LYS A 117 -13.69 22.44 -19.26
CA LYS A 117 -14.25 21.24 -19.90
C LYS A 117 -14.07 19.96 -19.12
N ASN A 118 -13.04 19.87 -18.28
CA ASN A 118 -12.64 18.61 -17.63
C ASN A 118 -11.79 18.85 -16.38
N TYR A 119 -11.68 17.81 -15.55
CA TYR A 119 -10.59 17.66 -14.60
C TYR A 119 -9.37 17.09 -15.32
N ARG A 120 -8.19 17.58 -14.94
CA ARG A 120 -6.89 17.04 -15.33
C ARG A 120 -6.07 16.75 -14.08
N PHE A 121 -5.65 15.51 -13.92
CA PHE A 121 -4.73 15.10 -12.86
C PHE A 121 -3.41 14.67 -13.48
N ASP A 122 -2.32 15.35 -13.12
CA ASP A 122 -0.96 14.99 -13.47
C ASP A 122 -0.32 14.33 -12.23
N GLY A 123 -0.05 13.02 -12.31
CA GLY A 123 0.47 12.20 -11.22
C GLY A 123 1.88 11.70 -11.52
N HIS A 124 2.77 11.85 -10.54
CA HIS A 124 4.16 11.42 -10.61
C HIS A 124 4.48 10.50 -9.44
N VAL A 125 5.25 9.43 -9.72
CA VAL A 125 5.75 8.50 -8.72
C VAL A 125 7.26 8.39 -8.89
N TYR A 126 7.99 8.52 -7.79
CA TYR A 126 9.44 8.49 -7.77
C TYR A 126 9.95 7.33 -6.95
N ASP A 127 11.09 6.78 -7.37
CA ASP A 127 11.97 5.99 -6.52
C ASP A 127 12.80 6.96 -5.68
N VAL A 128 12.67 6.91 -4.36
CA VAL A 128 13.35 7.87 -3.48
C VAL A 128 14.88 7.67 -3.45
N PRO A 129 15.42 6.43 -3.35
CA PRO A 129 16.86 6.22 -3.32
C PRO A 129 17.59 6.82 -4.54
N THR A 130 17.06 6.61 -5.74
CA THR A 130 17.68 7.11 -6.98
C THR A 130 17.19 8.51 -7.35
N GLY A 131 16.01 8.91 -6.88
CA GLY A 131 15.27 10.09 -7.31
C GLY A 131 14.79 10.00 -8.77
N ALA A 132 14.74 8.78 -9.32
CA ALA A 132 14.26 8.52 -10.67
C ALA A 132 12.73 8.47 -10.71
N SER A 133 12.16 8.80 -11.86
CA SER A 133 10.72 8.72 -12.11
C SER A 133 10.30 7.29 -12.46
N ILE A 134 9.34 6.74 -11.72
CA ILE A 134 8.72 5.42 -11.94
C ILE A 134 7.48 5.55 -12.84
N LEU A 135 6.69 6.61 -12.62
CA LEU A 135 5.44 6.85 -13.33
C LEU A 135 5.24 8.35 -13.53
N GLU A 136 4.92 8.74 -14.76
CA GLU A 136 4.45 10.10 -15.08
C GLU A 136 3.23 9.97 -15.98
N ARG A 137 2.06 10.33 -15.46
CA ARG A 137 0.81 10.15 -16.18
C ARG A 137 -0.14 11.30 -15.98
N ARG A 138 -0.89 11.56 -17.05
CA ARG A 138 -1.97 12.53 -17.09
C ARG A 138 -3.29 11.80 -17.30
N TYR A 139 -4.24 12.10 -16.42
CA TYR A 139 -5.62 11.60 -16.50
C TYR A 139 -6.55 12.77 -16.75
N VAL A 140 -7.59 12.51 -17.52
CA VAL A 140 -8.63 13.49 -17.84
C VAL A 140 -9.98 12.86 -17.51
N GLY A 141 -10.81 13.61 -16.79
CA GLY A 141 -12.16 13.21 -16.41
C GLY A 141 -13.17 14.31 -16.68
N GLN A 142 -14.42 13.95 -16.92
CA GLN A 142 -15.47 14.93 -17.17
C GLN A 142 -15.75 15.75 -15.90
N LEU A 143 -16.41 16.90 -16.02
CA LEU A 143 -16.74 17.72 -14.84
C LEU A 143 -17.90 17.14 -14.02
N GLN A 144 -18.80 16.37 -14.65
CA GLN A 144 -20.02 15.89 -14.00
C GLN A 144 -20.20 14.36 -14.19
N PRO A 145 -20.70 13.63 -13.18
CA PRO A 145 -20.76 14.05 -11.77
C PRO A 145 -19.34 14.12 -11.17
N PRO A 146 -19.00 15.18 -10.42
CA PRO A 146 -17.61 15.55 -10.15
C PRO A 146 -16.89 14.51 -9.28
N GLU A 147 -17.52 14.11 -8.17
CA GLU A 147 -16.97 13.11 -7.25
C GLU A 147 -16.68 11.78 -7.96
N LYS A 148 -17.62 11.28 -8.78
CA LYS A 148 -17.43 10.04 -9.54
C LYS A 148 -16.25 10.13 -10.51
N GLN A 149 -16.07 11.26 -11.17
CA GLN A 149 -15.00 11.47 -12.14
C GLN A 149 -13.64 11.59 -11.45
N LEU A 150 -13.58 12.27 -10.31
CA LEU A 150 -12.36 12.36 -9.48
C LEU A 150 -11.98 11.00 -8.91
N ARG A 151 -12.95 10.22 -8.41
CA ARG A 151 -12.72 8.84 -7.95
C ARG A 151 -12.14 7.96 -9.05
N LEU A 152 -12.73 7.99 -10.24
CA LEU A 152 -12.26 7.21 -11.38
C LEU A 152 -10.82 7.57 -11.77
N ILE A 153 -10.49 8.87 -11.77
CA ILE A 153 -9.12 9.35 -12.00
C ILE A 153 -8.16 8.74 -10.98
N VAL A 154 -8.50 8.83 -9.69
CA VAL A 154 -7.62 8.38 -8.61
C VAL A 154 -7.47 6.87 -8.62
N HIS A 155 -8.55 6.10 -8.79
CA HIS A 155 -8.48 4.64 -8.87
C HIS A 155 -7.61 4.16 -10.03
N ARG A 156 -7.68 4.83 -11.19
CA ARG A 156 -6.78 4.55 -12.32
C ARG A 156 -5.32 4.80 -11.97
N PHE A 157 -5.03 5.92 -11.31
CA PHE A 157 -3.68 6.23 -10.86
C PHE A 157 -3.18 5.20 -9.83
N SER A 158 -4.01 4.85 -8.84
CA SER A 158 -3.71 3.82 -7.84
C SER A 158 -3.41 2.46 -8.48
N ASP A 159 -4.20 2.03 -9.47
CA ASP A 159 -3.99 0.77 -10.18
C ASP A 159 -2.69 0.78 -11.01
N GLU A 160 -2.36 1.92 -11.62
CA GLU A 160 -1.07 2.05 -12.33
C GLU A 160 0.11 2.07 -11.36
N VAL A 161 0.00 2.72 -10.20
CA VAL A 161 1.02 2.64 -9.14
C VAL A 161 1.23 1.18 -8.75
N VAL A 162 0.16 0.45 -8.39
CA VAL A 162 0.24 -0.99 -8.05
C VAL A 162 0.91 -1.80 -9.16
N TYR A 163 0.52 -1.58 -10.42
CA TYR A 163 1.10 -2.27 -11.56
C TYR A 163 2.59 -2.02 -11.72
N ARG A 164 3.08 -0.78 -11.50
CA ARG A 164 4.51 -0.46 -11.58
C ARG A 164 5.35 -1.20 -10.56
N PHE A 165 4.81 -1.51 -9.38
CA PHE A 165 5.54 -2.19 -8.31
C PHE A 165 5.36 -3.71 -8.33
N THR A 166 4.27 -4.22 -8.90
CA THR A 166 3.93 -5.66 -8.80
C THR A 166 3.87 -6.40 -10.13
N GLY A 167 3.71 -5.68 -11.25
CA GLY A 167 3.41 -6.29 -12.54
C GLY A 167 1.94 -6.74 -12.70
N GLU A 168 1.14 -6.64 -11.64
CA GLU A 168 -0.27 -7.03 -11.62
C GLU A 168 -1.17 -5.81 -11.60
N ARG A 169 -2.34 -5.91 -12.24
CA ARG A 169 -3.30 -4.79 -12.23
C ARG A 169 -3.89 -4.62 -10.83
N GLY A 170 -3.97 -3.36 -10.37
CA GLY A 170 -4.72 -3.04 -9.17
C GLY A 170 -6.22 -3.29 -9.33
N ILE A 171 -6.93 -3.30 -8.20
CA ILE A 171 -8.37 -3.61 -8.12
C ILE A 171 -9.23 -2.38 -7.83
N ALA A 172 -8.66 -1.18 -7.77
CA ALA A 172 -9.37 0.02 -7.32
C ALA A 172 -10.50 0.44 -8.28
N GLN A 173 -10.43 0.04 -9.55
CA GLN A 173 -11.51 0.27 -10.52
C GLN A 173 -12.59 -0.83 -10.52
N THR A 174 -12.45 -1.88 -9.70
CA THR A 174 -13.39 -3.00 -9.70
C THR A 174 -14.67 -2.68 -8.91
N ARG A 175 -15.66 -3.57 -9.03
CA ARG A 175 -16.95 -3.47 -8.31
C ARG A 175 -17.26 -4.78 -7.62
N ILE A 176 -18.02 -4.67 -6.54
CA ILE A 176 -18.50 -5.80 -5.73
C ILE A 176 -19.99 -5.97 -6.01
N ALA A 177 -20.40 -7.18 -6.39
CA ALA A 177 -21.80 -7.57 -6.40
C ALA A 177 -22.13 -8.28 -5.08
N TYR A 178 -23.24 -7.92 -4.44
CA TYR A 178 -23.66 -8.46 -3.15
C TYR A 178 -25.17 -8.57 -3.05
N VAL A 179 -25.64 -9.39 -2.11
CA VAL A 179 -27.07 -9.54 -1.80
C VAL A 179 -27.39 -8.66 -0.60
N SER A 180 -28.50 -7.91 -0.66
CA SER A 180 -29.03 -7.15 0.48
C SER A 180 -30.55 -7.24 0.52
N ASP A 181 -31.12 -7.20 1.71
CA ASP A 181 -32.57 -7.15 1.96
C ASP A 181 -33.07 -5.77 2.40
N GLN A 182 -32.25 -4.73 2.24
CA GLN A 182 -32.60 -3.36 2.60
C GLN A 182 -33.84 -2.80 1.88
N SER A 183 -34.22 -3.34 0.72
CA SER A 183 -35.45 -2.98 -0.01
C SER A 183 -36.67 -3.85 0.35
N GLY A 184 -36.57 -4.71 1.36
CA GLY A 184 -37.66 -5.57 1.82
C GLY A 184 -37.74 -6.97 1.18
N ALA A 185 -36.85 -7.26 0.22
CA ALA A 185 -36.66 -8.60 -0.38
C ALA A 185 -35.16 -8.79 -0.65
N LYS A 186 -34.69 -10.04 -0.79
CA LYS A 186 -33.29 -10.33 -1.09
C LYS A 186 -32.98 -9.99 -2.54
N GLU A 187 -32.32 -8.86 -2.74
CA GLU A 187 -32.04 -8.28 -4.06
C GLU A 187 -30.52 -8.17 -4.27
N ILE A 188 -30.10 -8.15 -5.54
CA ILE A 188 -28.70 -7.93 -5.93
C ILE A 188 -28.40 -6.44 -5.98
N TYR A 189 -27.28 -6.08 -5.38
CA TYR A 189 -26.70 -4.75 -5.39
C TYR A 189 -25.28 -4.79 -5.96
N ILE A 190 -24.83 -3.67 -6.51
CA ILE A 190 -23.43 -3.44 -6.85
C ILE A 190 -22.92 -2.21 -6.11
N MET A 191 -21.63 -2.19 -5.82
CA MET A 191 -20.91 -1.02 -5.30
C MET A 191 -19.48 -1.01 -5.86
N ASP A 192 -18.79 0.12 -5.78
CA ASP A 192 -17.36 0.21 -6.05
C ASP A 192 -16.57 -0.66 -5.06
N TYR A 193 -15.33 -1.01 -5.41
CA TYR A 193 -14.47 -1.89 -4.59
C TYR A 193 -14.30 -1.41 -3.12
N ASP A 194 -14.45 -0.11 -2.89
CA ASP A 194 -14.32 0.52 -1.58
C ASP A 194 -15.65 0.86 -0.90
N GLY A 195 -16.75 0.34 -1.44
CA GLY A 195 -18.10 0.46 -0.88
C GLY A 195 -18.88 1.69 -1.33
N TYR A 196 -18.36 2.48 -2.26
CA TYR A 196 -19.03 3.66 -2.78
C TYR A 196 -20.13 3.32 -3.81
N GLU A 197 -21.09 4.23 -3.99
CA GLU A 197 -22.20 4.14 -4.97
C GLU A 197 -22.96 2.80 -4.94
N PRO A 198 -23.49 2.34 -3.78
CA PRO A 198 -24.33 1.14 -3.74
C PRO A 198 -25.60 1.35 -4.57
N ARG A 199 -25.85 0.45 -5.52
CA ARG A 199 -26.97 0.50 -6.45
C ARG A 199 -27.67 -0.85 -6.55
N GLN A 200 -28.99 -0.83 -6.43
CA GLN A 200 -29.84 -1.99 -6.66
C GLN A 200 -29.88 -2.35 -8.16
N ILE A 201 -29.73 -3.65 -8.45
CA ILE A 201 -29.76 -4.20 -9.82
C ILE A 201 -31.07 -4.94 -10.10
N THR A 202 -31.51 -5.78 -9.17
CA THR A 202 -32.77 -6.52 -9.27
C THR A 202 -33.85 -5.83 -8.43
N GLY A 203 -35.12 -5.99 -8.79
CA GLY A 203 -36.23 -5.31 -8.10
C GLY A 203 -37.58 -5.97 -8.33
N ASP A 204 -37.57 -7.27 -8.63
CA ASP A 204 -38.77 -8.07 -8.85
C ASP A 204 -39.41 -8.53 -7.53
N ARG A 205 -38.80 -8.20 -6.38
CA ARG A 205 -39.23 -8.59 -5.04
C ARG A 205 -39.27 -10.10 -4.85
N SER A 206 -38.43 -10.81 -5.60
CA SER A 206 -38.19 -12.24 -5.43
C SER A 206 -36.89 -12.47 -4.62
N ILE A 207 -36.42 -13.72 -4.55
CA ILE A 207 -35.18 -14.07 -3.85
C ILE A 207 -34.05 -14.18 -4.89
N ALA A 208 -33.19 -13.16 -4.96
CA ALA A 208 -31.97 -13.17 -5.76
C ALA A 208 -30.73 -13.40 -4.86
N LEU A 209 -29.95 -14.45 -5.13
CA LEU A 209 -28.88 -14.90 -4.21
C LEU A 209 -27.50 -15.09 -4.84
N THR A 210 -27.41 -15.34 -6.15
CA THR A 210 -26.18 -15.85 -6.77
C THR A 210 -25.71 -14.97 -7.93
N PRO A 211 -25.29 -13.71 -7.65
CA PRO A 211 -24.78 -12.85 -8.70
C PRO A 211 -23.48 -13.44 -9.28
N ARG A 212 -23.33 -13.33 -10.60
CA ARG A 212 -22.05 -13.61 -11.29
C ARG A 212 -21.75 -12.47 -12.26
N TRP A 213 -20.49 -12.10 -12.33
CA TRP A 213 -19.99 -11.20 -13.35
C TRP A 213 -19.74 -11.98 -14.64
N SER A 214 -20.12 -11.39 -15.77
CA SER A 214 -19.57 -11.82 -17.06
C SER A 214 -18.09 -11.40 -17.12
N PRO A 215 -17.20 -12.13 -17.82
CA PRO A 215 -15.78 -11.80 -17.88
C PRO A 215 -15.42 -10.48 -18.60
N ASP A 216 -16.35 -9.85 -19.30
CA ASP A 216 -16.19 -8.65 -20.13
C ASP A 216 -16.56 -7.32 -19.43
#